data_AF-A0A1D6YD75-F1
#
_entry.id   AF-A0A1D6YD75-F1
#
_cell.length_a   1.000
_cell.length_b   1.000
_cell.length_c   1.000
_cell.angle_alpha   90.00
_cell.angle_beta   90.00
_cell.angle_gamma   90.00
#
_symmetry.space_group_name_H-M   'P 1'
#
loop_
_entity.id
_entity.type
_entity.pdbx_description
1 polymer ?
#
loop_
_entity_poly.entity_id
_entity_poly.type
_entity_poly.pdbx_seq_one_letter_code
_entity_poly.pdbx_strand_id
1 'polypeptide(L)'
;MSKFDSRPDKMKEYSAIKFVTLSLPCFNVYRELFYNSEDKKVLPDNLEELLTARGLAYWIMDDGYKFRKALYISTESFSLDENQFLVKILKNKLDLDCSVHPTTNGVRIYIFSSSREKLINFIHPYLLPHFYYKLDLNPSL
;
A
#
# COMPACT_ATOMS: atom_id res chain seq x y z
N MET A 1 20.93 -9.89 -2.53
CA MET A 1 21.29 -10.44 -1.20
C MET A 1 20.40 -11.65 -0.97
N SER A 2 20.96 -12.86 -0.93
CA SER A 2 20.18 -14.05 -0.58
C SER A 2 20.22 -14.29 0.92
N LYS A 3 19.11 -14.76 1.49
CA LYS A 3 19.00 -15.18 2.89
C LYS A 3 18.42 -16.59 2.92
N PHE A 4 19.10 -17.48 3.61
CA PHE A 4 18.57 -18.81 3.89
C PHE A 4 17.62 -18.75 5.09
N ASP A 5 16.40 -19.22 4.92
CA ASP A 5 15.43 -19.38 6.01
C ASP A 5 15.58 -20.77 6.61
N SER A 6 16.24 -20.84 7.77
CA SER A 6 16.57 -22.07 8.48
C SER A 6 15.44 -22.63 9.34
N ARG A 7 14.24 -22.03 9.28
CA ARG A 7 13.10 -22.59 10.00
C ARG A 7 12.72 -23.95 9.42
N PRO A 8 12.41 -24.96 10.26
CA PRO A 8 12.21 -26.34 9.80
C PRO A 8 11.12 -26.51 8.74
N ASP A 9 10.11 -25.63 8.75
CA ASP A 9 8.99 -25.62 7.81
C ASP A 9 9.28 -24.96 6.46
N LYS A 10 10.39 -24.21 6.35
CA LYS A 10 10.71 -23.39 5.17
C LYS A 10 11.90 -23.92 4.40
N MET A 11 13.04 -24.10 5.07
CA MET A 11 14.31 -24.63 4.52
C MET A 11 14.59 -24.16 3.08
N LYS A 12 14.47 -22.84 2.84
CA LYS A 12 14.49 -22.25 1.50
C LYS A 12 15.38 -21.02 1.44
N GLU A 13 16.07 -20.86 0.33
CA GLU A 13 16.78 -19.64 0.00
C GLU A 13 15.83 -18.59 -0.60
N TYR A 14 15.88 -17.38 -0.05
CA TYR A 14 15.15 -16.23 -0.54
C TYR A 14 16.11 -15.22 -1.14
N SER A 15 15.82 -14.78 -2.36
CA SER A 15 16.58 -13.74 -3.04
C SER A 15 15.83 -12.41 -2.97
N ALA A 16 16.54 -11.34 -2.58
CA ALA A 16 16.02 -9.98 -2.60
C ALA A 16 17.03 -9.02 -3.23
N ILE A 17 16.50 -8.01 -3.92
CA ILE A 17 17.25 -6.84 -4.39
C ILE A 17 17.00 -5.72 -3.38
N LYS A 18 18.08 -5.05 -2.94
CA LYS A 18 18.02 -3.92 -2.01
C LYS A 18 18.89 -2.81 -2.54
N PHE A 19 18.35 -1.59 -2.52
CA PHE A 19 19.09 -0.37 -2.72
C PHE A 19 18.69 0.63 -1.63
N VAL A 20 19.58 1.57 -1.33
CA VAL A 20 19.34 2.65 -0.37
C VAL A 20 19.79 3.95 -1.00
N THR A 21 19.06 5.03 -0.74
CA THR A 21 19.47 6.37 -1.14
C THR A 21 20.50 6.92 -0.16
N LEU A 22 21.23 7.96 -0.57
CA LEU A 22 22.00 8.77 0.37
C LEU A 22 21.05 9.53 1.31
N SER A 23 21.46 9.71 2.57
CA SER A 23 20.72 10.54 3.53
C SER A 23 20.94 12.01 3.20
N LEU A 24 19.97 12.62 2.50
CA LEU A 24 20.03 14.01 2.04
C LEU A 24 18.92 14.86 2.68
N PRO A 25 19.16 16.15 2.97
CA PRO A 25 18.16 17.03 3.61
C PRO A 25 16.85 17.17 2.83
N CYS A 26 16.84 16.95 1.51
CA CYS A 26 15.63 17.00 0.70
C CYS A 26 14.58 15.94 1.12
N PHE A 27 14.97 14.90 1.85
CA PHE A 27 14.05 13.90 2.39
C PHE A 27 13.46 14.29 3.76
N ASN A 28 13.96 15.35 4.42
CA ASN A 28 13.47 15.77 5.73
C ASN A 28 11.99 16.16 5.70
N VAL A 29 11.52 16.76 4.60
CA VAL A 29 10.09 17.09 4.42
C VAL A 29 9.21 15.85 4.60
N TYR A 30 9.62 14.69 4.10
CA TYR A 30 8.86 13.45 4.28
C TYR A 30 9.03 12.86 5.69
N ARG A 31 10.22 12.98 6.29
CA ARG A 31 10.47 12.55 7.67
C ARG A 31 9.54 13.32 8.63
N GLU A 32 9.50 14.63 8.50
CA GLU A 32 8.69 15.53 9.35
C GLU A 32 7.19 15.32 9.16
N LEU A 33 6.73 14.95 7.95
CA LEU A 33 5.32 14.65 7.69
C LEU A 33 4.88 13.31 8.26
N PHE A 34 5.73 12.27 8.21
CA PHE A 34 5.31 10.90 8.47
C PHE A 34 5.90 10.29 9.74
N TYR A 35 6.70 11.02 10.52
CA TYR A 35 7.27 10.55 11.79
C TYR A 35 7.08 11.58 12.90
N ASN A 36 6.63 11.13 14.06
CA ASN A 36 6.49 11.98 15.24
C ASN A 36 7.83 12.16 15.99
N SER A 37 7.83 12.93 17.08
CA SER A 37 9.00 13.16 17.93
C SER A 37 9.54 11.91 18.64
N GLU A 38 8.80 10.80 18.62
CA GLU A 38 9.20 9.49 19.15
C GLU A 38 9.74 8.55 18.05
N ASP A 39 10.02 9.08 16.85
CA ASP A 39 10.45 8.31 15.67
C ASP A 39 9.47 7.21 15.22
N LYS A 40 8.20 7.33 15.61
CA LYS A 40 7.13 6.44 15.17
C LYS A 40 6.48 6.98 13.89
N LYS A 41 6.26 6.09 12.92
CA LYS A 41 5.50 6.41 11.70
C LYS A 41 4.07 6.79 12.07
N VAL A 42 3.58 7.89 11.51
CA VAL A 42 2.21 8.42 11.66
C VAL A 42 1.63 8.81 10.31
N LEU A 43 0.31 8.91 10.22
CA LEU A 43 -0.37 9.49 9.07
C LEU A 43 -0.54 11.00 9.29
N PRO A 44 -0.11 11.86 8.34
CA PRO A 44 -0.30 13.31 8.48
C PRO A 44 -1.77 13.70 8.26
N ASP A 45 -2.22 14.76 8.93
CA ASP A 45 -3.61 15.24 8.83
C ASP A 45 -3.99 15.68 7.41
N ASN A 46 -3.03 16.22 6.65
CA ASN A 46 -3.21 16.64 5.26
C ASN A 46 -2.98 15.49 4.24
N LEU A 47 -2.95 14.23 4.68
CA LEU A 47 -2.75 13.08 3.79
C LEU A 47 -3.81 13.02 2.68
N GLU A 48 -5.03 13.47 2.97
CA GLU A 48 -6.09 13.58 1.96
C GLU A 48 -5.62 14.42 0.78
N GLU A 49 -4.98 15.57 1.00
CA GLU A 49 -4.46 16.44 -0.06
C GLU A 49 -3.27 15.81 -0.79
N LEU A 50 -2.36 15.19 -0.02
CA LEU A 50 -1.11 14.61 -0.53
C LEU A 50 -1.31 13.35 -1.37
N LEU A 51 -2.34 12.53 -1.09
CA LEU A 51 -2.53 11.24 -1.75
C LEU A 51 -2.99 11.44 -3.21
N THR A 52 -2.10 11.18 -4.16
CA THR A 52 -2.38 11.25 -5.60
C THR A 52 -2.63 9.86 -6.20
N ALA A 53 -3.10 9.80 -7.44
CA ALA A 53 -3.16 8.56 -8.23
C ALA A 53 -1.82 7.81 -8.27
N ARG A 54 -0.70 8.53 -8.44
CA ARG A 54 0.64 7.95 -8.42
C ARG A 54 1.00 7.39 -7.05
N GLY A 55 0.68 8.12 -5.97
CA GLY A 55 0.90 7.66 -4.61
C GLY A 55 0.12 6.37 -4.29
N LEU A 56 -1.16 6.33 -4.68
CA LEU A 56 -1.99 5.13 -4.51
C LEU A 56 -1.49 3.95 -5.38
N ALA A 57 -1.02 4.20 -6.59
CA ALA A 57 -0.42 3.17 -7.44
C ALA A 57 0.79 2.53 -6.76
N TYR A 58 1.69 3.34 -6.19
CA TYR A 58 2.88 2.85 -5.49
C TYR A 58 2.50 2.06 -4.24
N TRP A 59 1.54 2.56 -3.48
CA TRP A 59 1.05 1.86 -2.29
C TRP A 59 0.43 0.49 -2.61
N ILE A 60 -0.32 0.38 -3.71
CA ILE A 60 -0.88 -0.91 -4.17
C ILE A 60 0.22 -1.84 -4.71
N MET A 61 1.23 -1.30 -5.40
CA MET A 61 2.37 -2.11 -5.86
C MET A 61 3.15 -2.70 -4.69
N ASP A 62 3.34 -1.93 -3.60
CA ASP A 62 4.00 -2.41 -2.39
C ASP A 62 3.11 -3.37 -1.59
N ASP A 63 1.98 -2.88 -1.06
CA ASP A 63 1.20 -3.57 -0.02
C ASP A 63 -0.14 -4.14 -0.50
N GLY A 64 -0.54 -3.83 -1.74
CA GLY A 64 -1.78 -4.31 -2.34
C GLY A 64 -1.71 -5.78 -2.74
N TYR A 65 -2.81 -6.52 -2.63
CA TYR A 65 -2.92 -7.87 -3.18
C TYR A 65 -4.35 -8.26 -3.52
N LYS A 66 -4.50 -9.08 -4.56
CA LYS A 66 -5.80 -9.53 -5.06
C LYS A 66 -6.52 -10.41 -4.05
N PHE A 67 -7.82 -10.18 -3.89
CA PHE A 67 -8.73 -11.11 -3.24
C PHE A 67 -10.01 -11.28 -4.05
N ARG A 68 -10.10 -12.39 -4.79
CA ARG A 68 -11.19 -12.63 -5.75
C ARG A 68 -11.29 -11.45 -6.73
N LYS A 69 -12.43 -10.76 -6.78
CA LYS A 69 -12.67 -9.56 -7.61
C LYS A 69 -12.38 -8.24 -6.87
N ALA A 70 -11.92 -8.30 -5.64
CA ALA A 70 -11.63 -7.17 -4.76
C ALA A 70 -10.12 -7.07 -4.50
N LEU A 71 -9.72 -6.04 -3.77
CA LEU A 71 -8.32 -5.76 -3.45
C LEU A 71 -8.18 -5.52 -1.94
N TYR A 72 -7.16 -6.13 -1.33
CA TYR A 72 -6.71 -5.74 0.00
C TYR A 72 -5.47 -4.85 -0.11
N ILE A 73 -5.30 -3.97 0.87
CA ILE A 73 -4.05 -3.24 1.12
C ILE A 73 -3.59 -3.60 2.53
N SER A 74 -2.39 -4.15 2.64
CA SER A 74 -1.80 -4.55 3.92
C SER A 74 -1.45 -3.30 4.73
N THR A 75 -2.10 -3.12 5.87
CA THR A 75 -2.14 -1.90 6.69
C THR A 75 -2.15 -2.23 8.19
N GLU A 76 -1.75 -3.45 8.54
CA GLU A 76 -1.73 -3.96 9.93
C GLU A 76 -0.73 -3.24 10.83
N SER A 77 0.21 -2.49 10.24
CA SER A 77 1.15 -1.66 10.99
C SER A 77 0.52 -0.38 11.55
N PHE A 78 -0.68 -0.01 11.06
CA PHE A 78 -1.44 1.12 11.54
C PHE A 78 -2.55 0.69 12.51
N SER A 79 -2.93 1.60 13.40
CA SER A 79 -4.07 1.43 14.30
C SER A 79 -5.40 1.35 13.53
N LEU A 80 -6.46 0.93 14.22
CA LEU A 80 -7.81 0.92 13.65
C LEU A 80 -8.25 2.33 13.22
N ASP A 81 -7.97 3.35 14.04
CA ASP A 81 -8.36 4.74 13.77
C ASP A 81 -7.62 5.29 12.53
N GLU A 82 -6.33 5.01 12.41
CA GLU A 82 -5.54 5.33 11.21
C GLU A 82 -6.09 4.62 9.96
N ASN A 83 -6.49 3.35 10.08
CA ASN A 83 -7.13 2.62 8.99
C ASN A 83 -8.49 3.21 8.59
N GLN A 84 -9.29 3.64 9.56
CA GLN A 84 -10.56 4.33 9.31
C GLN A 84 -10.35 5.69 8.63
N PHE A 85 -9.30 6.43 9.02
CA PHE A 85 -8.90 7.67 8.36
C PHE A 85 -8.52 7.42 6.90
N LEU A 86 -7.73 6.38 6.61
CA LEU A 86 -7.39 5.99 5.23
C LEU A 86 -8.63 5.60 4.41
N VAL A 87 -9.56 4.82 4.97
CA VAL A 87 -10.84 4.49 4.32
C VAL A 87 -11.64 5.76 3.99
N LYS A 88 -11.70 6.72 4.91
CA LYS A 88 -12.37 8.02 4.67
C LYS A 88 -11.72 8.77 3.52
N ILE A 89 -10.40 8.85 3.45
CA ILE A 89 -9.67 9.49 2.34
C ILE A 89 -10.00 8.80 1.01
N LEU A 90 -9.90 7.48 0.95
CA LEU A 90 -10.17 6.70 -0.27
C LEU A 90 -11.61 6.89 -0.73
N LYS A 91 -12.57 6.99 0.20
CA LYS A 91 -13.97 7.25 -0.14
C LYS A 91 -14.22 8.68 -0.58
N ASN A 92 -13.72 9.68 0.15
CA ASN A 92 -14.02 11.10 -0.12
C ASN A 92 -13.32 11.61 -1.39
N LYS A 93 -12.03 11.31 -1.54
CA LYS A 93 -11.21 11.86 -2.62
C LYS A 93 -11.34 11.08 -3.91
N LEU A 94 -11.47 9.75 -3.81
CA LEU A 94 -11.37 8.85 -4.95
C LEU A 94 -12.67 8.11 -5.26
N ASP A 95 -13.69 8.32 -4.43
CA ASP A 95 -14.99 7.63 -4.50
C ASP A 95 -14.84 6.10 -4.57
N LEU A 96 -13.89 5.56 -3.80
CA LEU A 96 -13.67 4.12 -3.68
C LEU A 96 -14.44 3.58 -2.48
N ASP A 97 -15.37 2.65 -2.74
CA ASP A 97 -16.01 1.85 -1.72
C ASP A 97 -14.98 0.90 -1.10
N CYS A 98 -14.70 1.12 0.18
CA CYS A 98 -13.77 0.32 0.93
C CYS A 98 -14.16 0.29 2.42
N SER A 99 -13.59 -0.68 3.14
CA SER A 99 -13.82 -0.83 4.57
C SER A 99 -12.60 -1.43 5.26
N VAL A 100 -12.59 -1.40 6.59
CA VAL A 100 -11.57 -2.06 7.40
C VAL A 100 -12.00 -3.52 7.66
N HIS A 101 -11.12 -4.46 7.36
CA HIS A 101 -11.32 -5.89 7.59
C HIS A 101 -10.36 -6.43 8.65
N PRO A 102 -10.84 -7.21 9.64
CA PRO A 102 -9.99 -7.82 10.64
C PRO A 102 -9.13 -8.94 10.06
N THR A 103 -7.95 -9.11 10.65
CA THR A 103 -7.02 -10.20 10.40
C THR A 103 -6.51 -10.74 11.73
N THR A 104 -5.73 -11.83 11.71
CA THR A 104 -5.09 -12.37 12.91
C THR A 104 -4.15 -11.37 13.60
N ASN A 105 -3.54 -10.44 12.85
CA ASN A 105 -2.46 -9.58 13.32
C ASN A 105 -2.81 -8.08 13.30
N GLY A 106 -4.08 -7.72 13.23
CA GLY A 106 -4.53 -6.33 13.09
C GLY A 106 -5.62 -6.21 12.04
N VAL A 107 -5.62 -5.11 11.29
CA VAL A 107 -6.64 -4.83 10.29
C VAL A 107 -6.04 -4.46 8.93
N ARG A 108 -6.82 -4.68 7.86
CA ARG A 108 -6.47 -4.31 6.50
C ARG A 108 -7.56 -3.47 5.86
N ILE A 109 -7.20 -2.66 4.87
CA ILE A 109 -8.18 -2.01 3.99
C ILE A 109 -8.63 -3.02 2.92
N TYR A 110 -9.94 -3.17 2.78
CA TYR A 110 -10.59 -3.96 1.74
C TYR A 110 -11.33 -3.03 0.78
N ILE A 111 -10.83 -2.92 -0.45
CA ILE A 111 -11.47 -2.17 -1.54
C ILE A 111 -12.42 -3.11 -2.28
N PHE A 112 -13.69 -2.73 -2.33
CA PHE A 112 -14.75 -3.58 -2.85
C PHE A 112 -14.62 -3.77 -4.36
N SER A 113 -15.12 -4.89 -4.86
CA SER A 113 -15.15 -5.16 -6.30
C SER A 113 -15.96 -4.13 -7.09
N SER A 114 -16.94 -3.45 -6.46
CA SER A 114 -17.71 -2.35 -7.07
C SER A 114 -16.81 -1.19 -7.49
N SER A 115 -15.68 -0.99 -6.81
CA SER A 115 -14.75 0.11 -7.08
C SER A 115 -13.55 -0.29 -7.92
N ARG A 116 -13.48 -1.55 -8.38
CA ARG A 116 -12.31 -2.07 -9.11
C ARG A 116 -12.02 -1.30 -10.39
N GLU A 117 -13.03 -1.07 -11.22
CA GLU A 117 -12.85 -0.37 -12.50
C GLU A 117 -12.41 1.09 -12.28
N LYS A 118 -13.06 1.79 -11.34
CA LYS A 118 -12.69 3.15 -10.94
C LYS A 118 -11.24 3.22 -10.43
N LEU A 119 -10.86 2.30 -9.56
CA LEU A 119 -9.51 2.19 -9.04
C LEU A 119 -8.50 2.01 -10.19
N ILE A 120 -8.72 1.03 -11.06
CA ILE A 120 -7.83 0.74 -12.19
C ILE A 120 -7.68 1.97 -13.08
N ASN A 121 -8.80 2.58 -13.51
CA ASN A 121 -8.76 3.77 -14.37
C ASN A 121 -7.97 4.92 -13.74
N PHE A 122 -8.04 5.07 -12.41
CA PHE A 122 -7.34 6.11 -11.69
C PHE A 122 -5.82 5.86 -11.60
N ILE A 123 -5.38 4.62 -11.38
CA ILE A 123 -3.97 4.31 -11.10
C ILE A 123 -3.20 3.75 -12.29
N HIS A 124 -3.88 3.24 -13.33
CA HIS A 124 -3.27 2.53 -14.46
C HIS A 124 -2.09 3.27 -15.11
N PRO A 125 -2.14 4.59 -15.35
CA PRO A 125 -1.00 5.32 -15.95
C PRO A 125 0.30 5.28 -15.14
N TYR A 126 0.24 4.89 -13.87
CA TYR A 126 1.39 4.84 -12.95
C TYR A 126 1.77 3.41 -12.53
N LEU A 127 1.02 2.40 -12.99
CA LEU A 127 1.31 1.00 -12.71
C LEU A 127 2.41 0.47 -13.63
N LEU A 128 3.35 -0.27 -13.06
CA LEU A 128 4.32 -1.01 -13.85
C LEU A 128 3.70 -2.34 -14.31
N PRO A 129 3.94 -2.78 -15.56
CA PRO A 129 3.39 -4.05 -16.08
C PRO A 129 3.68 -5.27 -15.19
N HIS A 130 4.82 -5.28 -14.51
CA HIS A 130 5.22 -6.34 -13.57
C HIS A 130 4.28 -6.51 -12.37
N PHE A 131 3.43 -5.52 -12.07
CA PHE A 131 2.46 -5.57 -10.96
C PHE A 131 1.02 -5.81 -11.43
N TYR A 132 0.78 -5.99 -12.74
CA TYR A 132 -0.56 -6.22 -13.29
C TYR A 132 -1.26 -7.45 -12.72
N TYR A 133 -0.49 -8.47 -12.29
CA TYR A 133 -1.01 -9.66 -11.62
C TYR A 133 -1.75 -9.35 -10.30
N LYS A 134 -1.44 -8.22 -9.64
CA LYS A 134 -2.14 -7.80 -8.41
C LYS A 134 -3.57 -7.34 -8.67
N LEU A 135 -3.89 -7.00 -9.92
CA LEU A 135 -5.16 -6.41 -10.33
C LEU A 135 -5.85 -7.20 -11.44
N ASP A 136 -5.33 -8.34 -11.89
CA ASP A 136 -5.81 -9.08 -13.07
C ASP A 136 -5.92 -8.20 -14.32
N LEU A 137 -4.84 -7.46 -14.60
CA LEU A 137 -4.68 -6.67 -15.82
C LEU A 137 -3.91 -7.48 -16.87
N ASN A 138 -4.29 -7.31 -18.14
CA ASN A 138 -3.60 -7.97 -19.25
C ASN A 138 -2.46 -7.04 -19.74
N PRO A 139 -1.21 -7.51 -19.89
CA PRO A 139 -0.10 -6.68 -20.35
C PRO A 139 -0.24 -6.22 -21.82
N SER A 140 -1.18 -6.79 -22.55
CA SER A 140 -1.34 -6.67 -24.00
C SER A 140 -2.30 -5.56 -24.45
N LEU A 141 -2.65 -4.61 -23.57
CA LEU A 141 -3.48 -3.43 -23.90
C LEU A 141 -2.61 -2.17 -24.02
#